data_AF-A0A4Y9U806-F1
#
_entry.id   AF-A0A4Y9U806-F1
#
_cell.length_a   1.000
_cell.length_b   1.000
_cell.length_c   1.000
_cell.angle_alpha   90.00
_cell.angle_beta   90.00
_cell.angle_gamma   90.00
#
_symmetry.space_group_name_H-M   'P 1'
#
loop_
_entity.id
_entity.type
_entity.pdbx_description
1 polymer ?
#
loop_
_entity_poly.entity_id
_entity_poly.type
_entity_poly.pdbx_seq_one_letter_code
_entity_poly.pdbx_strand_id
1 'polypeptide(L)'
;MRSHRRDLAQTDGHLATIGDIARSEPNLWPAIVFDLLYPLGLIAFAVLPAHAAASASRAVMLGLLFGFFTYATYDLANQAILRNWITTLSVVDIVWGGLLGGGSPYCGYSAARHLLTV
;
A
#
# COMPACT_ATOMS: atom_id res chain seq x y z
N MET A 1 -28.61 18.82 -13.19
CA MET A 1 -29.09 17.49 -12.74
C MET A 1 -28.53 16.27 -13.52
N ARG A 2 -27.56 16.41 -14.45
CA ARG A 2 -26.90 15.31 -15.18
C ARG A 2 -25.47 14.98 -14.70
N SER A 3 -24.87 15.81 -13.85
CA SER A 3 -23.55 15.54 -13.24
C SER A 3 -23.68 14.51 -12.11
N HIS A 4 -24.63 14.72 -11.20
CA HIS A 4 -24.83 13.87 -10.02
C HIS A 4 -25.16 12.39 -10.32
N ARG A 5 -25.74 12.09 -11.50
CA ARG A 5 -26.04 10.71 -11.92
C ARG A 5 -24.84 9.97 -12.53
N ARG A 6 -23.83 10.71 -13.01
CA ARG A 6 -22.57 10.14 -13.51
C ARG A 6 -21.65 9.74 -12.37
N ASP A 7 -21.68 10.50 -11.28
CA ASP A 7 -20.93 10.17 -10.07
C ASP A 7 -21.45 8.86 -9.46
N LEU A 8 -22.77 8.69 -9.39
CA LEU A 8 -23.40 7.44 -8.94
C LEU A 8 -23.04 6.27 -9.87
N ALA A 9 -23.22 6.39 -11.18
CA ALA A 9 -22.86 5.31 -12.12
C ALA A 9 -21.36 4.93 -12.09
N GLN A 10 -20.47 5.88 -11.75
CA GLN A 10 -19.03 5.65 -11.64
C GLN A 10 -18.65 5.01 -10.30
N THR A 11 -19.31 5.37 -9.20
CA THR A 11 -19.18 4.67 -7.91
C THR A 11 -19.82 3.28 -7.94
N ASP A 12 -20.93 3.13 -8.68
CA ASP A 12 -21.67 1.88 -8.81
C ASP A 12 -20.83 0.82 -9.54
N GLY A 13 -20.00 1.20 -10.53
CA GLY A 13 -19.15 0.23 -11.22
C GLY A 13 -18.09 -0.42 -10.32
N HIS A 14 -17.44 0.36 -9.46
CA HIS A 14 -16.40 -0.16 -8.56
C HIS A 14 -17.00 -0.86 -7.33
N LEU A 15 -18.05 -0.27 -6.74
CA LEU A 15 -18.74 -0.84 -5.58
C LEU A 15 -19.62 -2.03 -5.95
N ALA A 16 -20.18 -2.13 -7.16
CA ALA A 16 -20.89 -3.33 -7.58
C ALA A 16 -19.95 -4.52 -7.79
N THR A 17 -18.66 -4.28 -8.04
CA THR A 17 -17.69 -5.35 -8.30
C THR A 17 -17.19 -6.01 -7.00
N ILE A 18 -17.03 -5.21 -5.92
CA ILE A 18 -16.58 -5.69 -4.60
C ILE A 18 -17.73 -5.81 -3.60
N GLY A 19 -18.88 -5.16 -3.84
CA GLY A 19 -20.01 -5.10 -2.91
C GLY A 19 -20.60 -6.46 -2.54
N ASP A 20 -20.59 -7.41 -3.48
CA ASP A 20 -21.03 -8.79 -3.24
C ASP A 20 -20.10 -9.59 -2.30
N ILE A 21 -18.82 -9.19 -2.19
CA ILE A 21 -17.82 -9.82 -1.31
C ILE A 21 -17.48 -8.96 -0.09
N ALA A 22 -17.96 -7.71 -0.06
CA ALA A 22 -17.70 -6.78 1.02
C ALA A 22 -18.51 -7.17 2.26
N ARG A 23 -17.87 -7.08 3.43
CA ARG A 23 -18.57 -7.30 4.69
C ARG A 23 -19.53 -6.12 4.96
N SER A 24 -20.70 -6.41 5.54
CA SER A 24 -21.70 -5.41 5.94
C SER A 24 -21.18 -4.42 6.98
N GLU A 25 -20.30 -4.87 7.87
CA GLU A 25 -19.63 -4.03 8.88
C GLU A 25 -18.11 -4.21 8.81
N PRO A 26 -17.32 -3.12 8.80
CA PRO A 26 -15.86 -3.21 8.79
C PRO A 26 -15.32 -3.96 10.02
N ASN A 27 -14.41 -4.92 9.80
CA ASN A 27 -13.66 -5.50 10.90
C ASN A 27 -12.46 -4.60 11.22
N LEU A 28 -12.52 -3.90 12.36
CA LEU A 28 -11.45 -2.97 12.74
C LEU A 28 -10.16 -3.69 13.16
N TRP A 29 -10.25 -4.94 13.62
CA TRP A 29 -9.08 -5.65 14.15
C TRP A 29 -8.00 -5.92 13.08
N PRO A 30 -8.30 -6.53 11.92
CA PRO A 30 -7.34 -6.68 10.82
C PRO A 30 -6.80 -5.34 10.31
N ALA A 31 -7.63 -4.29 10.28
CA ALA A 31 -7.21 -2.96 9.85
C ALA A 31 -6.10 -2.41 10.75
N ILE A 32 -6.35 -2.36 12.07
CA ILE A 32 -5.37 -1.88 13.05
C ILE A 32 -4.07 -2.68 12.97
N VAL A 33 -4.15 -4.01 12.87
CA VAL A 33 -2.97 -4.87 12.78
C VAL A 33 -2.16 -4.56 11.52
N PHE A 34 -2.82 -4.39 10.37
CA PHE A 34 -2.16 -4.03 9.12
C PHE A 34 -1.47 -2.66 9.20
N ASP A 35 -2.18 -1.65 9.72
CA ASP A 35 -1.69 -0.28 9.86
C ASP A 35 -0.45 -0.19 10.77
N LEU A 36 -0.26 -1.14 11.68
CA LEU A 36 0.94 -1.24 12.51
C LEU A 36 2.04 -2.09 11.87
N LEU A 37 1.70 -3.26 11.31
CA LEU A 37 2.69 -4.18 10.77
C LEU A 37 3.39 -3.64 9.52
N TYR A 38 2.64 -2.96 8.64
CA TYR A 38 3.20 -2.49 7.38
C TYR A 38 4.30 -1.44 7.59
N PRO A 39 4.09 -0.36 8.37
CA PRO A 39 5.16 0.60 8.68
C PRO A 39 6.32 -0.03 9.46
N LEU A 40 6.05 -0.96 10.38
CA LEU A 40 7.10 -1.66 11.13
C LEU A 40 8.01 -2.48 10.20
N GLY A 41 7.42 -3.23 9.27
CA GLY A 41 8.17 -3.95 8.24
C GLY A 41 8.98 -2.99 7.37
N LEU A 42 8.39 -1.88 6.95
CA LEU A 42 9.07 -0.88 6.14
C LEU A 42 10.28 -0.25 6.87
N ILE A 43 10.15 0.02 8.16
CA ILE A 43 11.27 0.47 9.00
C ILE A 43 12.37 -0.59 9.07
N ALA A 44 11.99 -1.84 9.36
CA ALA A 44 12.94 -2.94 9.55
C ALA A 44 13.70 -3.31 8.28
N PHE A 45 13.01 -3.34 7.13
CA PHE A 45 13.57 -3.86 5.87
C PHE A 45 14.06 -2.78 4.91
N ALA A 46 13.60 -1.53 5.02
CA ALA A 46 14.03 -0.44 4.15
C ALA A 46 14.81 0.65 4.91
N VAL A 47 14.25 1.20 5.99
CA VAL A 47 14.84 2.36 6.69
C VAL A 47 16.11 1.99 7.46
N LEU A 48 16.08 0.99 8.33
CA LEU A 48 17.23 0.59 9.14
C LEU A 48 18.43 0.16 8.28
N PRO A 49 18.28 -0.70 7.25
CA PRO A 49 19.40 -1.09 6.39
C PRO A 49 19.95 0.09 5.58
N ALA A 50 19.10 1.04 5.18
CA ALA A 50 19.54 2.24 4.46
C ALA A 50 20.29 3.23 5.37
N HIS A 51 19.86 3.36 6.62
CA HIS A 51 20.55 4.12 7.65
C HIS A 51 21.95 3.56 7.91
N ALA A 52 22.06 2.24 8.12
CA ALA A 52 23.34 1.56 8.33
C ALA A 52 24.30 1.71 7.12
N ALA A 53 23.75 1.79 5.90
CA ALA A 53 24.51 1.99 4.67
C ALA A 53 24.72 3.47 4.29
N ALA A 54 24.24 4.42 5.10
CA ALA A 54 24.23 5.86 4.80
C ALA A 54 23.74 6.20 3.36
N SER A 55 22.72 5.48 2.88
CA SER A 55 22.31 5.50 1.47
C SER A 55 20.81 5.72 1.30
N ALA A 56 20.44 6.91 0.84
CA ALA A 56 19.04 7.23 0.53
C ALA A 56 18.49 6.42 -0.66
N SER A 57 19.33 6.11 -1.67
CA SER A 57 18.92 5.27 -2.80
C SER A 57 18.60 3.85 -2.35
N ARG A 58 19.32 3.33 -1.35
CA ARG A 58 18.99 2.04 -0.72
C ARG A 58 17.65 2.06 0.00
N ALA A 59 17.31 3.16 0.70
CA ALA A 59 16.00 3.32 1.34
C ALA A 59 14.87 3.24 0.31
N VAL A 60 15.02 3.97 -0.79
CA VAL A 60 14.03 3.99 -1.88
C VAL A 60 13.89 2.62 -2.54
N MET A 61 15.01 1.96 -2.88
CA MET A 61 14.97 0.68 -3.59
C MET A 61 14.38 -0.45 -2.73
N LEU A 62 14.84 -0.59 -1.48
CA LEU A 62 14.31 -1.61 -0.57
C LEU A 62 12.84 -1.33 -0.23
N GLY A 63 12.48 -0.05 -0.08
CA GLY A 63 11.12 0.38 0.12
C GLY A 63 10.19 0.05 -1.06
N LEU A 64 10.62 0.37 -2.29
CA LEU A 64 9.91 0.05 -3.53
C LEU A 64 9.65 -1.46 -3.62
N LEU A 65 10.68 -2.27 -3.38
CA LEU A 65 10.57 -3.73 -3.44
C LEU A 65 9.64 -4.28 -2.35
N PHE A 66 9.79 -3.81 -1.10
CA PHE A 66 8.92 -4.23 0.01
C PHE A 66 7.45 -3.91 -0.28
N GLY A 67 7.17 -2.68 -0.72
CA GLY A 67 5.83 -2.25 -1.12
C GLY A 67 5.29 -3.07 -2.29
N PHE A 68 6.07 -3.22 -3.36
CA PHE A 68 5.71 -4.03 -4.52
C PHE A 68 5.31 -5.45 -4.13
N PHE A 69 6.17 -6.17 -3.40
CA PHE A 69 5.90 -7.56 -3.04
C PHE A 69 4.71 -7.69 -2.11
N THR A 70 4.51 -6.75 -1.18
CA THR A 70 3.39 -6.79 -0.24
C THR A 70 2.06 -6.68 -0.98
N TYR A 71 1.91 -5.64 -1.81
CA TYR A 71 0.68 -5.41 -2.56
C TYR A 71 0.49 -6.47 -3.65
N ALA A 72 1.55 -6.86 -4.37
CA ALA A 72 1.44 -7.89 -5.40
C ALA A 72 0.98 -9.23 -4.81
N THR A 73 1.56 -9.65 -3.68
CA THR A 73 1.19 -10.92 -3.05
C THR A 73 -0.25 -10.88 -2.55
N TYR A 74 -0.67 -9.77 -1.92
CA TYR A 74 -2.04 -9.58 -1.45
C TYR A 74 -3.05 -9.63 -2.61
N ASP A 75 -2.80 -8.86 -3.66
CA ASP A 75 -3.67 -8.79 -4.84
C ASP A 75 -3.74 -10.09 -5.61
N LEU A 76 -2.61 -10.77 -5.82
CA LEU A 76 -2.59 -12.06 -6.52
C LEU A 76 -3.30 -13.15 -5.71
N ALA A 77 -3.17 -13.15 -4.38
CA ALA A 77 -3.92 -14.06 -3.52
C ALA A 77 -5.43 -13.79 -3.62
N ASN A 78 -5.83 -12.52 -3.63
CA ASN A 78 -7.23 -12.13 -3.80
C ASN A 78 -7.79 -12.50 -5.18
N GLN A 79 -7.01 -12.32 -6.25
CA GLN A 79 -7.39 -12.79 -7.59
C GLN A 79 -7.60 -14.32 -7.65
N ALA A 80 -6.85 -15.08 -6.86
CA ALA A 80 -6.96 -16.54 -6.83
C ALA A 80 -8.22 -17.04 -6.11
N ILE A 81 -8.74 -16.29 -5.12
CA ILE A 81 -9.85 -16.76 -4.26
C ILE A 81 -11.17 -16.00 -4.46
N LEU A 82 -11.16 -14.78 -5.02
CA LEU A 82 -12.35 -13.93 -5.17
C LEU A 82 -12.85 -13.92 -6.63
N ARG A 83 -14.17 -14.08 -6.82
CA ARG A 83 -14.77 -14.24 -8.16
C ARG A 83 -14.65 -13.03 -9.09
N ASN A 84 -14.76 -11.81 -8.55
CA ASN A 84 -14.87 -10.58 -9.34
C ASN A 84 -13.69 -9.63 -9.13
N TRP A 85 -12.49 -10.15 -8.84
CA TRP A 85 -11.33 -9.29 -8.63
C TRP A 85 -10.78 -8.75 -9.97
N ILE A 86 -10.78 -7.42 -10.12
CA ILE A 86 -10.38 -6.74 -11.36
C ILE A 86 -8.87 -6.55 -11.41
N THR A 87 -8.21 -7.05 -12.46
CA THR A 87 -6.75 -6.93 -12.64
C THR A 87 -6.27 -5.47 -12.65
N THR A 88 -7.07 -4.56 -13.18
CA THR A 88 -6.74 -3.12 -13.18
C THR A 88 -6.56 -2.57 -11.76
N LEU A 89 -7.39 -3.01 -10.80
CA LEU A 89 -7.25 -2.61 -9.39
C LEU A 89 -5.91 -3.08 -8.85
N SER A 90 -5.54 -4.34 -9.08
CA SER A 90 -4.25 -4.87 -8.64
C SER A 90 -3.05 -4.15 -9.23
N VAL A 91 -3.09 -3.80 -10.52
CA VAL A 91 -1.98 -3.05 -11.14
C VAL A 91 -1.83 -1.69 -10.46
N VAL A 92 -2.94 -1.00 -10.21
CA VAL A 92 -2.92 0.30 -9.52
C VAL A 92 -2.40 0.14 -8.09
N ASP A 93 -2.89 -0.84 -7.34
CA ASP A 93 -2.49 -1.09 -5.95
C ASP A 93 -1.02 -1.48 -5.83
N ILE A 94 -0.49 -2.30 -6.74
CA ILE A 94 0.94 -2.68 -6.77
C ILE A 94 1.83 -1.47 -7.06
N VAL A 95 1.48 -0.67 -8.06
CA VAL A 95 2.24 0.53 -8.42
C VAL A 95 2.21 1.52 -7.27
N TRP A 96 1.03 1.75 -6.70
CA TRP A 96 0.83 2.65 -5.56
C TRP A 96 1.60 2.19 -4.32
N GLY A 97 1.50 0.90 -3.98
CA GLY A 97 2.22 0.27 -2.88
C GLY A 97 3.73 0.37 -3.03
N GLY A 98 4.25 0.18 -4.24
CA GLY A 98 5.66 0.42 -4.54
C GLY A 98 6.06 1.89 -4.32
N LEU A 99 5.31 2.83 -4.91
CA LEU A 99 5.61 4.27 -4.80
C LEU A 99 5.60 4.77 -3.34
N LEU A 100 4.58 4.39 -2.56
CA LEU A 100 4.52 4.69 -1.13
C LEU A 100 5.66 4.00 -0.38
N GLY A 101 5.88 2.72 -0.67
CA GLY A 101 6.96 1.93 -0.12
C GLY A 101 8.33 2.56 -0.35
N GLY A 102 8.58 3.20 -1.49
CA GLY A 102 9.84 3.91 -1.78
C GLY A 102 9.91 5.33 -1.21
N GLY A 103 8.81 6.07 -1.25
CA GLY A 103 8.74 7.46 -0.78
C GLY A 103 8.80 7.59 0.73
N SER A 104 8.09 6.74 1.47
CA SER A 104 8.04 6.80 2.94
C SER A 104 9.41 6.58 3.61
N PRO A 105 10.24 5.60 3.20
CA PRO A 105 11.58 5.40 3.75
C PRO A 105 12.56 6.50 3.38
N TYR A 106 12.42 7.13 2.22
CA TYR A 106 13.23 8.31 1.89
C TYR A 106 12.99 9.45 2.88
N CYS A 107 11.72 9.74 3.17
CA CYS A 107 11.34 10.73 4.19
C CYS A 107 11.81 10.31 5.59
N GLY A 108 11.57 9.04 5.98
CA GLY A 108 11.98 8.49 7.27
C GLY A 108 13.49 8.50 7.47
N TYR A 109 14.27 8.10 6.47
CA TYR A 109 15.73 8.17 6.46
C TYR A 109 16.22 9.61 6.60
N SER A 110 15.63 10.54 5.85
CA SER A 110 16.01 11.95 5.91
C SER A 110 15.74 12.55 7.29
N ALA A 111 14.56 12.28 7.87
CA ALA A 111 14.22 12.71 9.22
C ALA A 111 15.14 12.09 10.29
N ALA A 112 15.39 10.79 10.21
CA ALA A 112 16.30 10.09 11.13
C ALA A 112 17.72 10.66 11.06
N ARG A 113 18.22 10.90 9.84
CA ARG A 113 19.52 11.55 9.63
C ARG A 113 19.56 12.94 10.29
N HIS A 114 18.53 13.77 10.10
CA HIS A 114 18.52 15.12 10.68
C HIS A 114 18.41 15.14 12.21
N LEU A 115 17.63 14.21 12.79
CA LEU A 115 17.41 14.13 14.25
C LEU A 115 18.58 13.51 15.01
N LEU A 116 19.32 12.58 14.40
CA LEU A 116 20.41 11.84 15.05
C LEU A 116 21.80 12.48 14.85
N THR A 117 21.90 13.56 14.08
CA THR A 117 23.14 14.33 13.87
C THR A 117 23.21 15.64 14.67
N VAL A 118 22.35 15.81 15.69
CA VAL A 118 22.47 16.87 16.71
C VAL A 118 23.14 16.26 17.94
#